data_AF-I3T325-F1
#
_entry.id   AF-I3T325-F1
#
_cell.length_a   1.000
_cell.length_b   1.000
_cell.length_c   1.000
_cell.angle_alpha   90.00
_cell.angle_beta   90.00
_cell.angle_gamma   90.00
#
_symmetry.space_group_name_H-M   'P 1'
#
loop_
_entity.id
_entity.type
_entity.pdbx_description
1 polymer ?
#
loop_
_entity_poly.entity_id
_entity_poly.type
_entity_poly.pdbx_seq_one_letter_code
_entity_poly.pdbx_strand_id
1 'polypeptide(L)'
;MAKRFGMRGRLWCLWICQTLAGVFCVILGLVGSLSVSVVVMLIFSVFVQAACGMTFGVVPFVSRRSLGVISGMTGGGGNVGAVLTQLIFFKGSRFSKERGITLMGAMIIICTLPLFLIYFPQWGGMFFGPSSTKVTEEDYYLAEWNSKEKEKGSHHGSLKFADNSRSERGRKLNISTRPSEDVTPPQNV
;
A
#
# COMPACT_ATOMS: atom_id res chain seq x y z
N MET A 1 1.19 9.20 -12.06
CA MET A 1 2.37 8.77 -11.29
C MET A 1 2.59 7.25 -11.32
N ALA A 2 1.55 6.40 -11.18
CA ALA A 2 1.69 4.93 -11.26
C ALA A 2 2.43 4.45 -12.52
N LYS A 3 2.09 5.00 -13.70
CA LYS A 3 2.73 4.67 -15.00
C LYS A 3 4.22 5.03 -15.11
N ARG A 4 4.80 5.82 -14.18
CA ARG A 4 6.23 6.22 -14.19
C ARG A 4 7.03 5.72 -12.97
N PHE A 5 6.40 5.61 -11.80
CA PHE A 5 7.09 5.23 -10.54
C PHE A 5 6.76 3.82 -10.02
N GLY A 6 5.92 3.06 -10.73
CA GLY A 6 5.54 1.70 -10.36
C GLY A 6 5.03 1.62 -8.93
N MET A 7 5.29 0.50 -8.27
CA MET A 7 4.81 0.23 -6.91
C MET A 7 5.58 0.90 -5.77
N ARG A 8 6.83 1.30 -6.02
CA ARG A 8 7.58 2.15 -5.09
C ARG A 8 6.91 3.53 -4.96
N GLY A 9 6.39 4.08 -6.07
CA GLY A 9 5.60 5.31 -6.05
C GLY A 9 4.28 5.18 -5.31
N ARG A 10 3.59 4.03 -5.42
CA ARG A 10 2.35 3.77 -4.68
C ARG A 10 2.58 3.76 -3.17
N LEU A 11 3.66 3.09 -2.72
CA LEU A 11 4.06 3.07 -1.30
C LEU A 11 4.45 4.45 -0.79
N TRP A 12 5.25 5.21 -1.56
CA TRP A 12 5.63 6.57 -1.20
C TRP A 12 4.43 7.53 -1.14
N CYS A 13 3.52 7.48 -2.11
CA CYS A 13 2.30 8.30 -2.07
C CYS A 13 1.42 7.92 -0.89
N LEU A 14 1.24 6.62 -0.61
CA LEU A 14 0.47 6.15 0.54
C LEU A 14 1.05 6.68 1.84
N TRP A 15 2.37 6.56 2.02
CA TRP A 15 3.06 7.10 3.19
C TRP A 15 2.89 8.62 3.32
N ILE A 16 3.19 9.39 2.26
CA ILE A 16 3.07 10.86 2.27
C ILE A 16 1.65 11.30 2.62
N CYS A 17 0.63 10.75 1.96
CA CYS A 17 -0.75 11.14 2.21
C CYS A 17 -1.20 10.78 3.63
N GLN A 18 -0.81 9.61 4.15
CA GLN A 18 -1.21 9.19 5.48
C GLN A 18 -0.49 10.02 6.56
N THR A 19 0.79 10.35 6.37
CA THR A 19 1.53 11.26 7.27
C THR A 19 0.96 12.67 7.23
N LEU A 20 0.64 13.20 6.03
CA LEU A 20 -0.02 14.50 5.89
C LEU A 20 -1.39 14.51 6.59
N ALA A 21 -2.21 13.47 6.42
CA ALA A 21 -3.48 13.33 7.12
C ALA A 21 -3.29 13.35 8.65
N GLY A 22 -2.29 12.64 9.17
CA GLY A 22 -1.94 12.67 10.59
C GLY A 22 -1.53 14.07 11.08
N VAL A 23 -0.68 14.77 10.31
CA VAL A 23 -0.24 16.14 10.64
C VAL A 23 -1.42 17.13 10.63
N PHE A 24 -2.29 17.08 9.62
CA PHE A 24 -3.49 17.93 9.59
C PHE A 24 -4.45 17.62 10.74
N CYS A 25 -4.53 16.36 11.17
CA CYS A 25 -5.32 15.96 12.33
C CYS A 25 -4.73 16.53 13.64
N VAL A 26 -3.41 16.50 13.81
CA VAL A 26 -2.71 17.16 14.94
C VAL A 26 -2.99 18.66 14.95
N ILE A 27 -2.87 19.32 13.80
CA ILE A 27 -3.15 20.76 13.66
C ILE A 27 -4.59 21.06 14.05
N LEU A 28 -5.56 20.25 13.60
CA LEU A 28 -6.98 20.44 13.93
C LEU A 28 -7.24 20.41 15.44
N GLY A 29 -6.53 19.55 16.19
CA GLY A 29 -6.64 19.49 17.65
C GLY A 29 -5.99 20.68 18.39
N LEU A 30 -5.19 21.49 17.72
CA LEU A 30 -4.53 22.69 18.26
C LEU A 30 -5.21 24.00 17.85
N VAL A 31 -6.07 23.96 16.82
CA VAL A 31 -6.76 25.14 16.31
C VAL A 31 -7.96 25.47 17.21
N GLY A 32 -7.95 26.66 17.82
CA GLY A 32 -9.07 27.18 18.62
C GLY A 32 -10.10 28.02 17.84
N SER A 33 -9.90 28.24 16.54
CA SER A 33 -10.79 29.06 15.70
C SER A 33 -11.72 28.21 14.84
N LEU A 34 -13.03 28.44 14.95
CA LEU A 34 -14.07 27.63 14.33
C LEU A 34 -13.98 27.62 12.79
N SER A 35 -13.74 28.80 12.17
CA SER A 35 -13.59 28.91 10.72
C SER A 35 -12.34 28.16 10.20
N VAL A 36 -11.24 28.23 10.95
CA VAL A 36 -9.98 27.56 10.57
C VAL A 36 -10.14 26.04 10.72
N SER A 37 -10.81 25.56 11.77
CA SER A 37 -11.08 24.13 11.98
C SER A 37 -11.89 23.51 10.85
N VAL A 38 -12.90 24.22 10.31
CA VAL A 38 -13.69 23.73 9.17
C VAL A 38 -12.82 23.56 7.93
N VAL A 39 -11.96 24.53 7.61
CA VAL A 39 -11.06 24.45 6.44
C VAL A 39 -10.08 23.29 6.59
N VAL A 40 -9.46 23.14 7.77
CA VAL A 40 -8.51 22.04 8.04
C VAL A 40 -9.21 20.69 7.98
N MET A 41 -10.46 20.58 8.46
CA MET A 41 -11.25 19.35 8.40
C MET A 41 -11.53 18.92 6.96
N LEU A 42 -11.85 19.87 6.06
CA LEU A 42 -12.08 19.57 4.64
C LEU A 42 -10.81 19.04 3.97
N ILE A 43 -9.67 19.68 4.23
CA ILE A 43 -8.37 19.25 3.69
C ILE A 43 -8.03 17.84 4.22
N PHE A 44 -8.16 17.62 5.53
CA PHE A 44 -7.94 16.32 6.16
C PHE A 44 -8.81 15.23 5.54
N SER A 45 -10.10 15.50 5.31
CA SER A 45 -11.05 14.54 4.73
C SER A 45 -10.62 14.04 3.35
N VAL A 46 -10.15 14.96 2.49
CA VAL A 46 -9.64 14.61 1.15
C VAL A 46 -8.42 13.69 1.25
N PHE A 47 -7.47 13.99 2.14
CA PHE A 47 -6.29 13.14 2.34
C PHE A 47 -6.62 11.76 2.89
N VAL A 48 -7.57 11.67 3.82
CA VAL A 48 -8.04 10.38 4.36
C VAL A 48 -8.65 9.54 3.25
N GLN A 49 -9.55 10.09 2.44
CA GLN A 49 -10.16 9.35 1.32
C GLN A 49 -9.11 8.90 0.30
N ALA A 50 -8.15 9.78 -0.04
CA ALA A 50 -7.05 9.45 -0.93
C ALA A 50 -6.18 8.31 -0.36
N ALA A 51 -5.90 8.33 0.95
CA ALA A 51 -5.13 7.28 1.61
C ALA A 51 -5.89 5.95 1.64
N CYS A 52 -7.20 5.96 1.92
CA CYS A 52 -8.05 4.76 1.83
C CYS A 52 -7.99 4.12 0.43
N GLY A 53 -8.11 4.93 -0.61
CA GLY A 53 -8.01 4.46 -2.00
C GLY A 53 -6.64 3.86 -2.32
N MET A 54 -5.56 4.46 -1.80
CA MET A 54 -4.22 3.92 -1.98
C MET A 54 -3.99 2.61 -1.22
N THR A 55 -4.57 2.43 -0.03
CA THR A 55 -4.48 1.17 0.72
C THR A 55 -5.07 0.01 -0.08
N PHE A 56 -6.30 0.17 -0.61
CA PHE A 56 -6.88 -0.83 -1.51
C PHE A 56 -6.15 -0.95 -2.85
N GLY A 57 -5.40 0.07 -3.26
CA GLY A 57 -4.49 0.01 -4.39
C GLY A 57 -3.23 -0.84 -4.15
N VAL A 58 -2.80 -1.04 -2.90
CA VAL A 58 -1.62 -1.86 -2.54
C VAL A 58 -2.00 -3.27 -2.11
N VAL A 59 -3.16 -3.45 -1.47
CA VAL A 59 -3.71 -4.75 -1.04
C VAL A 59 -3.58 -5.86 -2.11
N PRO A 60 -3.93 -5.65 -3.39
CA PRO A 60 -3.90 -6.74 -4.37
C PRO A 60 -2.50 -7.22 -4.75
N PHE A 61 -1.48 -6.47 -4.38
CA PHE A 61 -0.09 -6.79 -4.67
C PHE A 61 0.58 -7.63 -3.57
N VAL A 62 -0.04 -7.72 -2.38
CA VAL A 62 0.50 -8.48 -1.24
C VAL A 62 0.39 -9.98 -1.48
N SER A 63 -0.81 -10.49 -1.77
CA SER A 63 -1.07 -11.91 -2.05
C SER A 63 -2.28 -12.04 -2.98
N ARG A 64 -2.17 -12.84 -4.03
CA ARG A 64 -3.27 -13.06 -4.99
C ARG A 64 -4.20 -14.19 -4.55
N ARG A 65 -3.64 -15.20 -3.86
CA ARG A 65 -4.41 -16.31 -3.29
C ARG A 65 -5.36 -15.86 -2.19
N SER A 66 -4.92 -14.93 -1.34
CA SER A 66 -5.65 -14.50 -0.14
C SER A 66 -6.23 -13.09 -0.25
N LEU A 67 -6.48 -12.60 -1.47
CA LEU A 67 -7.01 -11.25 -1.71
C LEU A 67 -8.27 -10.94 -0.91
N GLY A 68 -9.22 -11.89 -0.89
CA GLY A 68 -10.49 -11.71 -0.19
C GLY A 68 -10.28 -11.56 1.32
N VAL A 69 -9.35 -12.33 1.89
CA VAL A 69 -9.02 -12.26 3.33
C VAL A 69 -8.33 -10.95 3.65
N ILE A 70 -7.31 -10.54 2.88
CA ILE A 70 -6.56 -9.30 3.13
C ILE A 70 -7.45 -8.07 2.91
N SER A 71 -8.26 -8.05 1.85
CA SER A 71 -9.22 -6.97 1.60
C SER A 71 -10.31 -6.93 2.69
N GLY A 72 -10.78 -8.10 3.15
CA GLY A 72 -11.74 -8.21 4.24
C GLY A 72 -11.18 -7.71 5.58
N MET A 73 -9.95 -8.08 5.91
CA MET A 73 -9.24 -7.57 7.09
C MET A 73 -9.00 -6.06 7.00
N THR A 74 -8.66 -5.53 5.83
CA THR A 74 -8.45 -4.09 5.62
C THR A 74 -9.76 -3.31 5.80
N GLY A 75 -10.86 -3.78 5.21
CA GLY A 75 -12.17 -3.14 5.35
C GLY A 75 -12.74 -3.25 6.77
N GLY A 76 -12.74 -4.45 7.35
CA GLY A 76 -13.24 -4.68 8.70
C GLY A 76 -12.36 -4.03 9.78
N GLY A 77 -11.04 -4.02 9.57
CA GLY A 77 -10.07 -3.40 10.47
C GLY A 77 -10.29 -1.89 10.63
N GLY A 78 -10.74 -1.19 9.57
CA GLY A 78 -11.11 0.23 9.66
C GLY A 78 -12.25 0.49 10.64
N ASN A 79 -13.30 -0.34 10.63
CA ASN A 79 -14.43 -0.23 11.56
C ASN A 79 -14.01 -0.55 13.00
N VAL A 80 -13.24 -1.61 13.19
CA VAL A 80 -12.70 -1.97 14.51
C VAL A 80 -11.82 -0.86 15.07
N GLY A 81 -10.96 -0.29 14.23
CA GLY A 81 -10.10 0.86 14.56
C GLY A 81 -10.91 2.09 14.97
N ALA A 82 -12.02 2.39 14.28
CA ALA A 82 -12.92 3.49 14.65
C ALA A 82 -13.55 3.29 16.04
N VAL A 83 -14.04 2.09 16.33
CA VAL A 83 -14.60 1.75 17.66
C VAL A 83 -13.53 1.86 18.74
N LEU A 84 -12.33 1.31 18.51
CA LEU A 84 -11.23 1.37 19.47
C LEU A 84 -10.80 2.83 19.74
N THR A 85 -10.70 3.63 18.69
CA THR A 85 -10.35 5.05 18.76
C THR A 85 -11.42 5.84 19.53
N GLN A 86 -12.70 5.55 19.31
CA GLN A 86 -13.81 6.11 20.08
C GLN A 86 -13.73 5.75 21.57
N LEU A 87 -13.44 4.48 21.89
CA LEU A 87 -13.34 4.01 23.27
C LEU A 87 -12.14 4.61 24.00
N ILE A 88 -10.98 4.70 23.35
CA ILE A 88 -9.74 5.20 23.95
C ILE A 88 -9.80 6.72 24.17
N PHE A 89 -10.23 7.48 23.16
CA PHE A 89 -10.07 8.93 23.16
C PHE A 89 -11.34 9.71 23.51
N PHE A 90 -12.53 9.15 23.26
CA PHE A 90 -13.79 9.88 23.43
C PHE A 90 -14.68 9.34 24.56
N LYS A 91 -14.47 8.11 25.05
CA LYS A 91 -15.28 7.54 26.14
C LYS A 91 -14.71 7.82 27.56
N GLY A 92 -13.40 7.98 27.72
CA GLY A 92 -12.79 8.25 29.02
C GLY A 92 -12.87 9.73 29.42
N SER A 93 -13.38 10.06 30.61
CA SER A 93 -13.53 11.44 31.11
C SER A 93 -12.22 12.21 31.38
N ARG A 94 -11.06 11.66 30.97
CA ARG A 94 -9.73 12.18 31.31
C ARG A 94 -9.12 13.10 30.24
N PHE A 95 -9.66 13.13 29.02
CA PHE A 95 -9.09 13.91 27.91
C PHE A 95 -10.11 14.90 27.32
N SER A 96 -9.71 16.18 27.23
CA SER A 96 -10.48 17.19 26.46
C SER A 96 -10.51 16.79 24.98
N LYS A 97 -11.61 17.13 24.28
CA LYS A 97 -11.85 16.74 22.86
C LYS A 97 -10.68 17.15 21.95
N GLU A 98 -10.10 18.32 22.21
CA GLU A 98 -8.91 18.85 21.55
C GLU A 98 -7.71 17.90 21.67
N ARG A 99 -7.39 17.47 22.91
CA ARG A 99 -6.31 16.52 23.17
C ARG A 99 -6.59 15.14 22.56
N GLY A 100 -7.86 14.73 22.51
CA GLY A 100 -8.28 13.49 21.85
C GLY A 100 -7.94 13.52 20.36
N ILE A 101 -8.30 14.59 19.66
CA ILE A 101 -8.01 14.77 18.23
C ILE A 101 -6.50 14.84 17.96
N THR A 102 -5.73 15.57 18.77
CA THR A 102 -4.28 15.64 18.62
C THR A 102 -3.61 14.26 18.80
N LEU A 103 -4.07 13.47 19.77
CA LEU A 103 -3.56 12.12 19.99
C LEU A 103 -3.97 11.14 18.88
N MET A 104 -5.15 11.30 18.27
CA MET A 104 -5.53 10.53 17.07
C MET A 104 -4.58 10.79 15.91
N GLY A 105 -4.23 12.06 15.66
CA GLY A 105 -3.25 12.43 14.64
C GLY A 105 -1.88 11.81 14.90
N ALA A 106 -1.42 11.82 16.16
CA ALA A 106 -0.18 11.17 16.56
C ALA A 106 -0.21 9.65 16.35
N MET A 107 -1.33 8.99 16.69
CA MET A 107 -1.52 7.55 16.44
C MET A 107 -1.47 7.21 14.94
N ILE A 108 -2.08 8.03 14.08
CA ILE A 108 -2.00 7.85 12.63
C ILE A 108 -0.54 7.90 12.17
N ILE A 109 0.25 8.86 12.63
CA ILE A 109 1.67 8.98 12.27
C ILE A 109 2.45 7.76 12.75
N ILE A 110 2.25 7.31 13.99
CA ILE A 110 2.92 6.11 14.53
C ILE A 110 2.54 4.87 13.72
N CYS A 111 1.26 4.69 13.42
CA CYS A 111 0.77 3.57 12.61
C CYS A 111 1.24 3.63 11.14
N THR A 112 1.74 4.78 10.65
CA THR A 112 2.39 4.87 9.34
C THR A 112 3.84 4.45 9.33
N LEU A 113 4.52 4.43 10.48
CA LEU A 113 5.94 4.05 10.54
C LEU A 113 6.21 2.61 10.10
N PRO A 114 5.37 1.60 10.43
CA PRO A 114 5.52 0.25 9.91
C PRO A 114 5.51 0.15 8.37
N LEU A 115 4.93 1.12 7.66
CA LEU A 115 4.96 1.14 6.18
C LEU A 115 6.39 1.22 5.64
N PHE A 116 7.32 1.83 6.39
CA PHE A 116 8.73 1.87 6.01
C PHE A 116 9.42 0.50 6.06
N LEU A 117 8.92 -0.41 6.91
CA LEU A 117 9.43 -1.77 7.04
C LEU A 117 8.83 -2.71 6.00
N ILE A 118 7.76 -2.30 5.29
CA ILE A 118 7.18 -3.10 4.21
C ILE A 118 8.16 -3.10 3.04
N TYR A 119 8.67 -4.29 2.77
CA TYR A 119 9.61 -4.55 1.70
C TYR A 119 9.06 -5.63 0.77
N PHE A 120 8.86 -5.29 -0.50
CA PHE A 120 8.46 -6.25 -1.52
C PHE A 120 9.71 -6.76 -2.26
N PRO A 121 9.97 -8.08 -2.29
CA PRO A 121 11.19 -8.63 -2.88
C PRO A 121 11.33 -8.34 -4.39
N GLN A 122 10.21 -8.33 -5.11
CA GLN A 122 10.12 -8.08 -6.55
C GLN A 122 10.28 -6.60 -6.95
N TRP A 123 9.82 -5.66 -6.11
CA TRP A 123 9.74 -4.23 -6.45
C TRP A 123 10.61 -3.32 -5.57
N GLY A 124 11.19 -3.85 -4.49
CA GLY A 124 11.90 -3.10 -3.46
C GLY A 124 10.98 -2.46 -2.42
N GLY A 125 11.56 -1.97 -1.33
CA GLY A 125 10.87 -1.17 -0.31
C GLY A 125 10.97 0.33 -0.58
N MET A 126 10.58 1.14 0.42
CA MET A 126 10.72 2.61 0.35
C MET A 126 12.19 3.06 0.25
N PHE A 127 13.10 2.42 1.02
CA PHE A 127 14.52 2.79 1.09
C PHE A 127 15.46 1.83 0.35
N PHE A 128 15.14 0.53 0.30
CA PHE A 128 15.99 -0.47 -0.34
C PHE A 128 15.46 -0.88 -1.72
N GLY A 129 16.35 -0.91 -2.70
CA GLY A 129 16.07 -1.46 -4.04
C GLY A 129 15.80 -2.97 -4.00
N PRO A 130 15.30 -3.57 -5.09
CA PRO A 130 15.02 -5.00 -5.15
C PRO A 130 16.29 -5.83 -4.90
N SER A 131 16.19 -6.74 -3.93
CA SER A 131 17.26 -7.57 -3.35
C SER A 131 17.57 -8.80 -4.20
N SER A 132 16.70 -9.17 -5.14
CA SER A 132 16.98 -10.28 -6.06
C SER A 132 16.59 -9.94 -7.49
N THR A 133 17.59 -9.74 -8.34
CA THR A 133 17.46 -9.58 -9.80
C THR A 133 16.83 -10.82 -10.48
N LYS A 134 16.63 -11.94 -9.76
CA LYS A 134 16.16 -13.23 -10.31
C LYS A 134 14.75 -13.67 -9.89
N VAL A 135 14.03 -12.95 -9.01
CA VAL A 135 12.66 -13.32 -8.64
C VAL A 135 11.67 -12.58 -9.55
N THR A 136 11.08 -13.28 -10.51
CA THR A 136 10.01 -12.74 -11.35
C THR A 136 8.68 -12.72 -10.59
N GLU A 137 7.78 -11.79 -10.96
CA GLU A 137 6.43 -11.69 -10.39
C GLU A 137 5.68 -13.03 -10.48
N GLU A 138 5.90 -13.75 -11.57
CA GLU A 138 5.32 -15.08 -11.79
C GLU A 138 5.80 -16.07 -10.72
N ASP A 139 7.09 -16.15 -10.42
CA ASP A 139 7.63 -17.03 -9.38
C ASP A 139 7.12 -16.67 -7.99
N TYR A 140 6.99 -15.37 -7.68
CA TYR A 140 6.44 -14.90 -6.41
C TYR A 140 4.99 -15.33 -6.23
N TYR A 141 4.12 -15.06 -7.21
CA TYR A 141 2.71 -15.43 -7.12
C TYR A 141 2.48 -16.94 -7.29
N LEU A 142 3.36 -17.65 -8.01
CA LEU A 142 3.30 -19.11 -8.18
C LEU A 142 3.83 -19.88 -6.98
N ALA A 143 4.68 -19.28 -6.14
CA ALA A 143 5.12 -19.87 -4.88
C ALA A 143 3.95 -20.03 -3.88
N GLU A 144 2.89 -19.23 -4.02
CA GLU A 144 1.68 -19.33 -3.18
C GLU A 144 0.81 -20.57 -3.52
N TRP A 145 1.10 -21.29 -4.60
CA TRP A 145 0.29 -22.41 -5.10
C TRP A 145 1.04 -23.74 -5.04
N ASN A 146 0.36 -24.77 -4.54
CA ASN A 146 0.92 -26.11 -4.48
C ASN A 146 0.82 -26.82 -5.86
N SER A 147 1.68 -27.80 -6.15
CA SER A 147 1.73 -28.45 -7.48
C SER A 147 0.40 -29.08 -7.91
N LYS A 148 -0.34 -29.67 -6.95
CA LYS A 148 -1.67 -30.24 -7.16
C LYS A 148 -2.75 -29.19 -7.48
N GLU A 149 -2.57 -27.95 -7.01
CA GLU A 149 -3.48 -26.83 -7.30
C GLU A 149 -3.12 -26.16 -8.63
N LYS A 150 -1.84 -26.24 -9.03
CA LYS A 150 -1.38 -25.83 -10.36
C LYS A 150 -2.00 -26.70 -11.45
N GLU A 151 -1.99 -28.02 -11.30
CA GLU A 151 -2.65 -28.93 -12.25
C GLU A 151 -4.16 -28.69 -12.39
N LYS A 152 -4.83 -28.25 -11.31
CA LYS A 152 -6.25 -27.87 -11.34
C LYS A 152 -6.54 -26.54 -12.03
N GLY A 153 -5.51 -25.81 -12.49
CA GLY A 153 -5.68 -24.54 -13.21
C GLY A 153 -5.99 -23.33 -12.32
N SER A 154 -6.10 -23.50 -11.00
CA SER A 154 -6.48 -22.42 -10.05
C SER A 154 -5.49 -21.24 -10.00
N HIS A 155 -4.27 -21.45 -10.49
CA HIS A 155 -3.18 -20.47 -10.56
C HIS A 155 -3.30 -19.48 -11.73
N HIS A 156 -4.17 -19.72 -12.72
CA HIS A 156 -4.26 -18.93 -13.96
C HIS A 156 -4.60 -17.44 -13.71
N GLY A 157 -5.45 -17.16 -12.71
CA GLY A 157 -5.78 -15.79 -12.29
C GLY A 157 -4.64 -15.03 -11.58
N SER A 158 -3.69 -15.78 -10.99
CA SER A 158 -2.47 -15.23 -10.41
C SER A 158 -1.42 -14.96 -11.50
N LEU A 159 -1.31 -15.85 -12.49
CA LEU A 159 -0.45 -15.69 -13.68
C LEU A 159 -0.83 -14.46 -14.51
N LYS A 160 -2.11 -14.32 -14.87
CA LYS A 160 -2.60 -13.18 -15.65
C LYS A 160 -2.34 -11.85 -14.94
N PHE A 161 -2.40 -11.86 -13.61
CA PHE A 161 -2.05 -10.69 -12.80
C PHE A 161 -0.54 -10.45 -12.74
N ALA A 162 0.27 -11.50 -12.64
CA ALA A 162 1.73 -11.41 -12.69
C ALA A 162 2.20 -10.80 -14.03
N ASP A 163 1.64 -11.27 -15.14
CA ASP A 163 1.91 -10.73 -16.48
C ASP A 163 1.48 -9.27 -16.61
N ASN A 164 0.29 -8.91 -16.11
CA ASN A 164 -0.14 -7.51 -16.09
C ASN A 164 0.75 -6.65 -15.17
N SER A 165 1.25 -7.22 -14.08
CA SER A 165 2.12 -6.56 -13.10
C SER A 165 3.54 -6.32 -13.64
N ARG A 166 3.99 -7.07 -14.66
CA ARG A 166 5.24 -6.75 -15.39
C ARG A 166 5.21 -5.33 -15.99
N SER A 167 4.05 -4.88 -16.47
CA SER A 167 3.88 -3.53 -17.02
C SER A 167 3.96 -2.41 -15.96
N GLU A 168 3.81 -2.76 -14.68
CA GLU A 168 3.92 -1.86 -13.53
C GLU A 168 5.37 -1.73 -13.02
N ARG A 169 6.33 -2.49 -13.59
CA ARG A 169 7.76 -2.26 -13.35
C ARG A 169 8.12 -0.87 -13.86
N GLY A 170 8.61 0.00 -12.96
CA GLY A 170 9.11 1.32 -13.34
C GLY A 170 10.16 1.19 -14.45
N ARG A 171 10.17 2.13 -15.41
CA ARG A 171 10.96 2.10 -16.66
C ARG A 171 12.45 1.76 -16.52
N LYS A 172 13.06 1.94 -15.33
CA LYS A 172 14.46 1.57 -15.05
C LYS A 172 14.69 0.06 -14.77
N LEU A 173 13.69 -0.68 -14.27
CA LEU A 173 13.81 -2.11 -13.94
C LEU A 173 13.62 -3.03 -15.15
N ASN A 174 12.90 -2.56 -16.18
CA ASN A 174 12.67 -3.29 -17.45
C ASN A 174 13.92 -3.50 -18.31
N ILE A 175 15.05 -2.85 -18.00
CA ILE A 175 16.30 -3.00 -18.77
C ILE A 175 17.18 -4.10 -18.18
N SER A 176 17.14 -4.32 -16.87
CA SER A 176 18.08 -5.23 -16.17
C SER A 176 17.61 -6.70 -16.11
N THR A 177 16.40 -7.00 -16.58
CA THR A 177 15.74 -8.32 -16.43
C THR A 177 15.13 -8.85 -17.72
N ARG A 178 15.42 -8.22 -18.88
CA ARG A 178 15.20 -8.95 -20.13
C ARG A 178 16.10 -10.18 -20.09
N PRO A 179 15.58 -11.39 -20.32
CA PRO A 179 16.44 -12.48 -20.78
C PRO A 179 17.23 -11.91 -21.96
N SER A 180 18.54 -12.11 -21.98
CA SER A 180 19.33 -11.89 -23.18
C SER A 180 18.63 -12.65 -24.32
N GLU A 181 18.00 -11.92 -25.24
CA GLU A 181 17.59 -12.46 -26.51
C GLU A 181 18.89 -12.88 -27.20
N ASP A 182 19.25 -14.14 -27.07
CA ASP A 182 20.22 -14.77 -27.95
C ASP A 182 19.65 -14.65 -29.36
N VAL A 183 20.19 -13.69 -30.10
CA VAL A 183 19.98 -13.53 -31.53
C VAL A 183 20.62 -14.73 -32.21
N THR A 184 19.87 -15.81 -32.41
CA THR A 184 20.21 -16.78 -33.45
C THR A 184 19.58 -16.27 -34.75
N PRO A 185 20.38 -15.84 -35.76
CA PRO A 185 19.82 -15.50 -37.06
C PRO A 185 19.29 -16.79 -37.72
N PRO A 186 18.20 -16.71 -38.51
CA PRO A 186 17.71 -17.86 -39.24
C PRO A 186 18.78 -18.29 -40.25
N GLN A 187 19.31 -19.50 -40.10
CA GLN A 187 20.09 -20.14 -41.15
C GLN A 187 19.13 -20.54 -42.28
N ASN A 188 19.21 -19.79 -43.38
CA ASN A 188 18.72 -20.22 -44.68
C ASN A 188 19.47 -21.49 -45.10
N VAL A 189 18.75 -22.61 -45.23
CA VAL A 189 18.97 -23.63 -46.27
C VAL A 189 17.62 -24.17 -46.69
#